data_AF-A0A968H2U7-F1
#
_entry.id   AF-A0A968H2U7-F1
#
_cell.length_a   1.000
_cell.length_b   1.000
_cell.length_c   1.000
_cell.angle_alpha   90.00
_cell.angle_beta   90.00
_cell.angle_gamma   90.00
#
_symmetry.space_group_name_H-M   'P 1'
#
loop_
_entity.id
_entity.type
_entity.pdbx_description
1 polymer ?
#
loop_
_entity_poly.entity_id
_entity_poly.type
_entity_poly.pdbx_seq_one_letter_code
_entity_poly.pdbx_strand_id
1 'polypeptide(L)'
;MPAILDTTLNLQFPLGHHLHCLIAQLPNHLHRTAGFHPVEEQSQWQTIRSVLELVATGEGNLKKLHFLLFPESCLPVGRLEELLTIVWERFRPNTVTMIGVEHVALRVYRGYLEQFRNDNQQAIALVDQDIDAGDVLEMPVNWCLILVKESDGRLRVLLEAKSHPFHGEEYIDKHHDLYRGRHFYLLRCRPACFNFMAIICLDYLYRDLYCSNIKQIIDHANQLYFSTRQGLDALFVIQCSPKPEHQAYRDVASGFYGEYLEDLPGVRETVTVFGNASNQTRLEGVPQVEGFGHAAVLINRHHRLEPVVSDEFVTDDFGGAPLCRLRFGRDTRLLYFNLPLHHEIDPRSSRVPLKVHSIMQPDGNSGWTKVVTVPFRGGV
;
A
#
# COMPACT_ATOMS: atom_id res chain seq x y z
N MET A 1 -12.38 16.13 4.70
CA MET A 1 -12.01 14.94 3.90
C MET A 1 -10.90 15.30 2.94
N PRO A 2 -9.96 14.39 2.66
CA PRO A 2 -8.84 14.63 1.74
C PRO A 2 -9.32 14.88 0.31
N ALA A 3 -8.71 15.78 -0.44
CA ALA A 3 -8.96 15.92 -1.88
C ALA A 3 -8.33 14.73 -2.65
N ILE A 4 -8.96 14.27 -3.73
CA ILE A 4 -8.34 13.29 -4.63
C ILE A 4 -7.67 14.05 -5.78
N LEU A 5 -6.35 13.89 -5.89
CA LEU A 5 -5.51 14.56 -6.89
C LEU A 5 -5.25 13.61 -8.06
N ASP A 6 -5.84 13.91 -9.21
CA ASP A 6 -5.60 13.18 -10.45
C ASP A 6 -4.19 13.46 -10.99
N THR A 7 -3.31 12.45 -10.97
CA THR A 7 -1.96 12.54 -11.51
C THR A 7 -1.75 11.52 -12.62
N THR A 8 -1.43 12.01 -13.82
CA THR A 8 -1.11 11.14 -14.96
C THR A 8 0.33 10.64 -14.89
N LEU A 9 0.55 9.35 -15.09
CA LEU A 9 1.87 8.69 -15.11
C LEU A 9 2.15 8.04 -16.47
N ASN A 10 3.41 8.09 -16.91
CA ASN A 10 3.90 7.39 -18.10
C ASN A 10 4.31 5.94 -17.78
N LEU A 11 3.32 5.07 -17.60
CA LEU A 11 3.50 3.65 -17.31
C LEU A 11 2.93 2.78 -18.44
N GLN A 12 3.77 1.91 -18.99
CA GLN A 12 3.48 1.01 -20.10
C GLN A 12 3.40 -0.43 -19.61
N PHE A 13 2.33 -0.73 -18.87
CA PHE A 13 2.06 -2.09 -18.47
C PHE A 13 1.63 -2.99 -19.64
N PRO A 14 2.00 -4.28 -19.63
CA PRO A 14 1.70 -5.19 -20.72
C PRO A 14 0.19 -5.47 -20.80
N LEU A 15 -0.41 -5.17 -21.95
CA LEU A 15 -1.83 -5.46 -22.20
C LEU A 15 -2.10 -6.97 -22.14
N GLY A 16 -3.17 -7.36 -21.43
CA GLY A 16 -3.60 -8.75 -21.36
C GLY A 16 -2.69 -9.69 -20.58
N HIS A 17 -1.71 -9.18 -19.83
CA HIS A 17 -0.86 -9.96 -18.93
C HIS A 17 -1.06 -9.52 -17.48
N HIS A 18 -0.99 -10.44 -16.53
CA HIS A 18 -1.07 -10.05 -15.12
C HIS A 18 0.09 -9.12 -14.74
N LEU A 19 -0.18 -8.15 -13.88
CA LEU A 19 0.89 -7.38 -13.24
C LEU A 19 1.48 -8.19 -12.09
N HIS A 20 2.57 -7.72 -11.52
CA HIS A 20 3.33 -8.46 -10.52
C HIS A 20 3.58 -7.55 -9.33
N CYS A 21 3.25 -8.05 -8.14
CA CYS A 21 3.34 -7.33 -6.89
C CYS A 21 4.23 -8.09 -5.91
N LEU A 22 5.05 -7.36 -5.17
CA LEU A 22 5.85 -7.85 -4.06
C LEU A 22 5.51 -7.04 -2.82
N ILE A 23 4.97 -7.69 -1.79
CA ILE A 23 4.80 -7.10 -0.47
C ILE A 23 5.99 -7.52 0.38
N ALA A 24 6.68 -6.54 0.96
CA ALA A 24 7.69 -6.74 1.98
C ALA A 24 7.03 -6.67 3.35
N GLN A 25 6.55 -7.82 3.87
CA GLN A 25 6.02 -7.93 5.23
C GLN A 25 7.22 -8.00 6.19
N LEU A 26 7.77 -6.82 6.51
CA LEU A 26 8.96 -6.66 7.34
C LEU A 26 8.60 -6.27 8.77
N PRO A 27 9.45 -6.56 9.76
CA PRO A 27 9.26 -6.03 11.10
C PRO A 27 9.44 -4.51 11.10
N ASN A 28 8.76 -3.85 12.03
CA ASN A 28 9.03 -2.47 12.38
C ASN A 28 9.17 -2.33 13.91
N HIS A 29 10.29 -1.82 14.40
CA HIS A 29 10.49 -1.57 15.83
C HIS A 29 10.43 -0.06 16.05
N LEU A 30 9.29 0.42 16.52
CA LEU A 30 9.03 1.86 16.66
C LEU A 30 9.00 2.29 18.12
N HIS A 31 9.81 3.29 18.45
CA HIS A 31 9.78 4.02 19.72
C HIS A 31 8.92 5.27 19.58
N ARG A 32 8.23 5.64 20.66
CA ARG A 32 7.32 6.79 20.70
C ARG A 32 7.99 7.97 21.39
N THR A 33 8.24 9.04 20.65
CA THR A 33 8.67 10.34 21.20
C THR A 33 7.63 11.41 20.86
N ALA A 34 7.93 12.32 19.93
CA ALA A 34 6.96 13.20 19.30
C ALA A 34 6.20 12.48 18.16
N GLY A 35 6.68 11.32 17.71
CA GLY A 35 6.05 10.45 16.72
C GLY A 35 6.60 9.04 16.84
N PHE A 36 6.37 8.20 15.83
CA PHE A 36 6.97 6.87 15.76
C PHE A 36 8.24 6.88 14.90
N HIS A 37 9.32 6.37 15.49
CA HIS A 37 10.65 6.33 14.90
C HIS A 37 11.28 4.93 15.01
N PRO A 38 11.95 4.41 13.97
CA PRO A 38 12.68 3.16 14.04
C PRO A 38 13.77 3.20 15.13
N VAL A 39 13.76 2.25 16.08
CA VAL A 39 14.76 2.18 17.17
C VAL A 39 16.14 1.79 16.64
N GLU A 40 16.16 0.91 15.66
CA GLU A 40 17.37 0.31 15.08
C GLU A 40 17.52 0.74 13.63
N GLU A 41 17.59 2.05 13.37
CA GLU A 41 17.60 2.63 12.02
C GLU A 41 18.54 1.92 11.05
N GLN A 42 19.76 1.58 11.49
CA GLN A 42 20.73 0.89 10.66
C GLN A 42 20.28 -0.54 10.30
N SER A 43 19.78 -1.31 11.27
CA SER A 43 19.29 -2.68 11.06
C SER A 43 18.06 -2.68 10.14
N GLN A 44 17.16 -1.74 10.39
CA GLN A 44 15.97 -1.50 9.57
C GLN A 44 16.37 -1.16 8.13
N TRP A 45 17.33 -0.25 7.95
CA TRP A 45 17.86 0.10 6.63
C TRP A 45 18.49 -1.08 5.92
N GLN A 46 19.31 -1.90 6.60
CA GLN A 46 19.91 -3.08 5.97
C GLN A 46 18.84 -4.07 5.48
N THR A 47 17.75 -4.23 6.24
CA THR A 47 16.62 -5.07 5.85
C THR A 47 15.89 -4.50 4.64
N ILE A 48 15.60 -3.19 4.61
CA ILE A 48 14.98 -2.54 3.45
C ILE A 48 15.90 -2.65 2.24
N ARG A 49 17.18 -2.33 2.40
CA ARG A 49 18.19 -2.37 1.35
C ARG A 49 18.31 -3.76 0.75
N SER A 50 18.29 -4.83 1.54
CA SER A 50 18.37 -6.19 0.97
C SER A 50 17.19 -6.52 0.04
N VAL A 51 16.00 -6.00 0.34
CA VAL A 51 14.83 -6.13 -0.56
C VAL A 51 15.04 -5.31 -1.84
N LEU A 52 15.53 -4.08 -1.71
CA LEU A 52 15.83 -3.23 -2.87
C LEU A 52 16.89 -3.88 -3.78
N GLU A 53 17.93 -4.48 -3.20
CA GLU A 53 19.00 -5.20 -3.91
C GLU A 53 18.47 -6.45 -4.64
N LEU A 54 17.58 -7.20 -3.99
CA LEU A 54 16.90 -8.35 -4.59
C LEU A 54 16.08 -7.92 -5.82
N VAL A 55 15.32 -6.84 -5.70
CA VAL A 55 14.48 -6.30 -6.78
C VAL A 55 15.33 -5.72 -7.91
N ALA A 56 16.39 -4.97 -7.57
CA ALA A 56 17.33 -4.40 -8.53
C ALA A 56 18.04 -5.48 -9.36
N THR A 57 18.49 -6.57 -8.70
CA THR A 57 19.06 -7.73 -9.41
C THR A 57 18.00 -8.39 -10.30
N GLY A 58 16.77 -8.53 -9.78
CA GLY A 58 15.61 -8.91 -10.58
C GLY A 58 15.69 -10.33 -11.17
N GLU A 59 16.29 -11.28 -10.46
CA GLU A 59 16.45 -12.65 -10.97
C GLU A 59 15.11 -13.35 -11.26
N GLY A 60 15.10 -14.23 -12.25
CA GLY A 60 13.94 -15.05 -12.58
C GLY A 60 12.71 -14.23 -12.98
N ASN A 61 11.63 -14.34 -12.21
CA ASN A 61 10.38 -13.61 -12.46
C ASN A 61 10.38 -12.20 -11.85
N LEU A 62 11.27 -11.88 -10.90
CA LEU A 62 11.32 -10.55 -10.29
C LEU A 62 11.67 -9.45 -11.31
N LYS A 63 12.29 -9.78 -12.43
CA LYS A 63 12.46 -8.88 -13.58
C LYS A 63 11.14 -8.30 -14.15
N LYS A 64 10.01 -8.93 -13.83
CA LYS A 64 8.66 -8.54 -14.24
C LYS A 64 7.91 -7.79 -13.14
N LEU A 65 8.56 -7.48 -12.01
CA LEU A 65 7.93 -6.78 -10.90
C LEU A 65 7.39 -5.43 -11.38
N HIS A 66 6.17 -5.08 -10.98
CA HIS A 66 5.54 -3.80 -11.29
C HIS A 66 5.30 -2.98 -10.02
N PHE A 67 4.93 -3.62 -8.91
CA PHE A 67 4.66 -2.96 -7.62
C PHE A 67 5.48 -3.58 -6.51
N LEU A 68 6.16 -2.72 -5.72
CA LEU A 68 6.87 -3.08 -4.50
C LEU A 68 6.25 -2.29 -3.34
N LEU A 69 5.78 -3.00 -2.31
CA LEU A 69 5.18 -2.40 -1.13
C LEU A 69 6.04 -2.68 0.10
N PHE A 70 6.27 -1.64 0.89
CA PHE A 70 6.82 -1.71 2.23
C PHE A 70 5.79 -1.23 3.27
N PRO A 71 5.94 -1.61 4.54
CA PRO A 71 5.00 -1.21 5.59
C PRO A 71 4.99 0.30 5.87
N GLU A 72 4.01 0.72 6.67
CA GLU A 72 3.93 2.06 7.24
C GLU A 72 5.11 2.35 8.19
N SER A 73 5.59 3.59 8.18
CA SER A 73 6.64 4.14 9.06
C SER A 73 7.92 3.31 9.16
N CYS A 74 8.31 2.59 8.11
CA CYS A 74 9.43 1.64 8.19
C CYS A 74 10.78 2.21 7.72
N LEU A 75 10.79 3.24 6.86
CA LEU A 75 12.02 3.84 6.35
C LEU A 75 12.54 4.94 7.29
N PRO A 76 13.78 4.85 7.79
CA PRO A 76 14.45 6.00 8.41
C PRO A 76 14.66 7.12 7.40
N VAL A 77 14.24 8.35 7.72
CA VAL A 77 14.27 9.50 6.81
C VAL A 77 15.69 9.86 6.40
N GLY A 78 16.67 9.62 7.28
CA GLY A 78 18.09 9.79 6.97
C GLY A 78 18.63 8.88 5.85
N ARG A 79 17.85 7.88 5.42
CA ARG A 79 18.18 6.94 4.32
C ARG A 79 17.41 7.20 3.04
N LEU A 80 16.61 8.26 2.99
CA LEU A 80 15.76 8.60 1.85
C LEU A 80 16.57 8.80 0.56
N GLU A 81 17.71 9.50 0.62
CA GLU A 81 18.57 9.71 -0.55
C GLU A 81 19.17 8.40 -1.09
N GLU A 82 19.60 7.49 -0.21
CA GLU A 82 20.12 6.18 -0.62
C GLU A 82 19.02 5.33 -1.28
N LEU A 83 17.80 5.32 -0.72
CA LEU A 83 16.64 4.68 -1.34
C LEU A 83 16.38 5.24 -2.74
N LEU A 84 16.30 6.56 -2.87
CA LEU A 84 16.05 7.22 -4.15
C LEU A 84 17.13 6.89 -5.17
N THR A 85 18.40 6.87 -4.75
CA THR A 85 19.53 6.52 -5.61
C THR A 85 19.41 5.09 -6.13
N ILE A 86 19.11 4.12 -5.25
CA ILE A 86 18.95 2.71 -5.66
C ILE A 86 17.79 2.55 -6.64
N VAL A 87 16.63 3.16 -6.37
CA VAL A 87 15.46 3.08 -7.26
C VAL A 87 15.75 3.79 -8.59
N TRP A 88 16.41 4.95 -8.55
CA TRP A 88 16.75 5.70 -9.75
C TRP A 88 17.74 4.92 -10.63
N GLU A 89 18.82 4.41 -10.08
CA GLU A 89 19.92 3.87 -10.87
C GLU A 89 19.69 2.42 -11.28
N ARG A 90 18.96 1.64 -10.48
CA ARG A 90 18.99 0.17 -10.59
C ARG A 90 17.64 -0.48 -10.79
N PHE A 91 16.53 0.18 -10.48
CA PHE A 91 15.22 -0.39 -10.78
C PHE A 91 14.90 -0.28 -12.26
N ARG A 92 14.15 -1.26 -12.76
CA ARG A 92 13.69 -1.28 -14.15
C ARG A 92 12.61 -0.21 -14.36
N PRO A 93 12.48 0.34 -15.57
CA PRO A 93 11.31 1.12 -15.95
C PRO A 93 10.00 0.36 -15.73
N ASN A 94 8.91 1.10 -15.60
CA ASN A 94 7.56 0.61 -15.32
C ASN A 94 7.41 -0.06 -13.94
N THR A 95 8.09 0.48 -12.93
CA THR A 95 7.96 0.02 -11.54
C THR A 95 7.46 1.11 -10.62
N VAL A 96 6.67 0.72 -9.63
CA VAL A 96 6.17 1.57 -8.56
C VAL A 96 6.62 1.00 -7.22
N THR A 97 7.27 1.82 -6.39
CA THR A 97 7.63 1.47 -5.01
C THR A 97 6.85 2.35 -4.05
N MET A 98 6.17 1.73 -3.08
CA MET A 98 5.40 2.40 -2.03
C MET A 98 6.02 2.08 -0.68
N ILE A 99 6.36 3.09 0.10
CA ILE A 99 7.05 2.89 1.38
C ILE A 99 6.67 3.96 2.40
N GLY A 100 6.29 3.52 3.60
CA GLY A 100 6.08 4.42 4.73
C GLY A 100 7.39 4.92 5.30
N VAL A 101 7.46 6.21 5.58
CA VAL A 101 8.63 6.87 6.15
C VAL A 101 8.37 7.19 7.62
N GLU A 102 9.40 7.15 8.43
CA GLU A 102 9.30 7.56 9.84
C GLU A 102 8.72 8.98 9.97
N HIS A 103 8.17 9.27 11.15
CA HIS A 103 7.46 10.52 11.34
C HIS A 103 8.44 11.70 11.33
N VAL A 104 8.03 12.80 10.70
CA VAL A 104 8.80 14.06 10.68
C VAL A 104 7.89 15.23 11.01
N ALA A 105 8.45 16.36 11.46
CA ALA A 105 7.65 17.59 11.62
C ALA A 105 7.09 18.07 10.26
N LEU A 106 5.93 18.74 10.27
CA LEU A 106 5.29 19.24 9.05
C LEU A 106 6.20 20.16 8.24
N ARG A 107 7.02 20.99 8.89
CA ARG A 107 8.05 21.80 8.20
C ARG A 107 9.02 20.97 7.36
N VAL A 108 9.41 19.78 7.85
CA VAL A 108 10.34 18.88 7.16
C VAL A 108 9.63 18.20 6.00
N TYR A 109 8.41 17.67 6.22
CA TYR A 109 7.58 17.11 5.18
C TYR A 109 7.31 18.12 4.05
N ARG A 110 7.00 19.37 4.39
CA ARG A 110 6.80 20.47 3.45
C ARG A 110 8.08 20.81 2.67
N GLY A 111 9.25 20.68 3.30
CA GLY A 111 10.56 20.78 2.64
C GLY A 111 10.76 19.70 1.58
N TYR A 112 10.36 18.45 1.86
CA TYR A 112 10.42 17.38 0.86
C TYR A 112 9.42 17.57 -0.28
N LEU A 113 8.19 18.02 0.01
CA LEU A 113 7.24 18.39 -1.03
C LEU A 113 7.84 19.44 -1.98
N GLU A 114 8.53 20.44 -1.42
CA GLU A 114 9.23 21.48 -2.18
C GLU A 114 10.37 20.92 -3.05
N GLN A 115 11.19 20.03 -2.47
CA GLN A 115 12.29 19.37 -3.18
C GLN A 115 11.78 18.63 -4.42
N PHE A 116 10.59 18.01 -4.33
CA PHE A 116 9.92 17.30 -5.42
C PHE A 116 8.70 18.07 -5.96
N ARG A 117 8.78 19.42 -6.01
CA ARG A 117 7.68 20.30 -6.39
C ARG A 117 6.97 19.91 -7.69
N ASN A 118 7.74 19.50 -8.71
CA ASN A 118 7.18 19.15 -10.02
C ASN A 118 6.17 18.00 -9.95
N ASP A 119 6.28 17.13 -8.95
CA ASP A 119 5.38 15.99 -8.76
C ASP A 119 4.30 16.26 -7.70
N ASN A 120 4.46 17.31 -6.87
CA ASN A 120 3.65 17.55 -5.68
C ASN A 120 3.02 18.94 -5.60
N GLN A 121 2.96 19.70 -6.70
CA GLN A 121 2.49 21.09 -6.70
C GLN A 121 1.09 21.28 -6.08
N GLN A 122 0.15 20.38 -6.35
CA GLN A 122 -1.20 20.45 -5.79
C GLN A 122 -1.22 20.10 -4.29
N ALA A 123 -0.43 19.11 -3.87
CA ALA A 123 -0.25 18.77 -2.47
C ALA A 123 0.37 19.92 -1.67
N ILE A 124 1.38 20.61 -2.25
CA ILE A 124 1.97 21.82 -1.67
C ILE A 124 0.88 22.86 -1.38
N ALA A 125 0.01 23.14 -2.35
CA ALA A 125 -1.03 24.15 -2.18
C ALA A 125 -2.01 23.82 -1.04
N LEU A 126 -2.32 22.54 -0.83
CA LEU A 126 -3.18 22.09 0.28
C LEU A 126 -2.48 22.21 1.63
N VAL A 127 -1.18 21.88 1.70
CA VAL A 127 -0.40 22.01 2.93
C VAL A 127 -0.18 23.48 3.30
N ASP A 128 0.08 24.34 2.31
CA ASP A 128 0.25 25.79 2.52
C ASP A 128 -1.03 26.42 3.10
N GLN A 129 -2.23 25.98 2.66
CA GLN A 129 -3.49 26.41 3.25
C GLN A 129 -3.64 26.07 4.74
N ASP A 130 -3.18 24.88 5.16
CA ASP A 130 -3.21 24.51 6.58
C ASP A 130 -2.19 25.31 7.41
N ILE A 131 -1.00 25.53 6.86
CA ILE A 131 0.04 26.36 7.50
C ILE A 131 -0.45 27.79 7.68
N ASP A 132 -1.14 28.36 6.68
CA ASP A 132 -1.71 29.71 6.76
C ASP A 132 -2.88 29.78 7.77
N ALA A 133 -3.58 28.67 8.01
CA ALA A 133 -4.73 28.61 8.90
C ALA A 133 -4.37 28.45 10.38
N GLY A 134 -3.14 28.06 10.72
CA GLY A 134 -2.74 27.87 12.12
C GLY A 134 -1.29 27.46 12.34
N ASP A 135 -0.88 27.40 13.60
CA ASP A 135 0.47 26.99 13.99
C ASP A 135 0.59 25.45 14.01
N VAL A 136 0.79 24.88 12.82
CA VAL A 136 0.84 23.41 12.60
C VAL A 136 2.20 22.89 12.15
N LEU A 137 3.20 23.77 12.00
CA LEU A 137 4.50 23.45 11.39
C LEU A 137 5.32 22.40 12.16
N GLU A 138 5.12 22.30 13.47
CA GLU A 138 5.80 21.32 14.32
C GLU A 138 4.98 20.05 14.55
N MET A 139 3.76 19.96 13.99
CA MET A 139 2.97 18.73 14.10
C MET A 139 3.70 17.57 13.40
N PRO A 140 3.82 16.40 14.04
CA PRO A 140 4.42 15.24 13.42
C PRO A 140 3.52 14.70 12.31
N VAL A 141 4.12 14.24 11.22
CA VAL A 141 3.46 13.73 10.02
C VAL A 141 3.80 12.26 9.87
N ASN A 142 2.78 11.40 9.79
CA ASN A 142 2.90 10.04 9.28
C ASN A 142 2.68 10.08 7.76
N TRP A 143 3.64 9.59 6.96
CA TRP A 143 3.65 9.82 5.52
C TRP A 143 4.34 8.69 4.76
N CYS A 144 4.15 8.68 3.45
CA CYS A 144 4.75 7.71 2.56
C CYS A 144 5.30 8.35 1.29
N LEU A 145 6.17 7.58 0.63
CA LEU A 145 6.66 7.85 -0.71
C LEU A 145 6.00 6.90 -1.70
N ILE A 146 5.57 7.46 -2.83
CA ILE A 146 5.20 6.71 -4.03
C ILE A 146 6.22 7.06 -5.10
N LEU A 147 7.14 6.13 -5.34
CA LEU A 147 8.22 6.26 -6.29
C LEU A 147 7.83 5.58 -7.59
N VAL A 148 7.75 6.32 -8.70
CA VAL A 148 7.35 5.79 -10.01
C VAL A 148 8.50 5.91 -10.98
N LYS A 149 9.12 4.79 -11.34
CA LYS A 149 10.08 4.70 -12.44
C LYS A 149 9.29 4.53 -13.75
N GLU A 150 9.06 5.63 -14.44
CA GLU A 150 8.29 5.70 -15.68
C GLU A 150 8.98 4.96 -16.84
N SER A 151 8.23 4.74 -17.94
CA SER A 151 8.69 3.96 -19.08
C SER A 151 9.91 4.55 -19.81
N ASP A 152 10.07 5.88 -19.75
CA ASP A 152 11.23 6.62 -20.26
C ASP A 152 12.42 6.65 -19.30
N GLY A 153 12.27 6.01 -18.13
CA GLY A 153 13.27 5.94 -17.09
C GLY A 153 13.22 7.10 -16.10
N ARG A 154 12.37 8.13 -16.28
CA ARG A 154 12.15 9.21 -15.30
C ARG A 154 11.64 8.64 -13.98
N LEU A 155 12.07 9.20 -12.86
CA LEU A 155 11.58 8.86 -11.54
C LEU A 155 10.73 10.02 -11.05
N ARG A 156 9.46 9.73 -10.81
CA ARG A 156 8.54 10.63 -10.13
C ARG A 156 8.49 10.28 -8.66
N VAL A 157 8.47 11.30 -7.81
CA VAL A 157 8.50 11.16 -6.36
C VAL A 157 7.28 11.87 -5.79
N LEU A 158 6.24 11.11 -5.45
CA LEU A 158 5.02 11.66 -4.86
C LEU A 158 4.99 11.37 -3.36
N LEU A 159 4.52 12.35 -2.59
CA LEU A 159 4.48 12.31 -1.14
C LEU A 159 3.03 12.42 -0.65
N GLU A 160 2.64 11.53 0.25
CA GLU A 160 1.29 11.51 0.81
C GLU A 160 1.38 11.41 2.34
N ALA A 161 0.69 12.32 3.02
CA ALA A 161 0.53 12.28 4.47
C ALA A 161 -0.75 11.52 4.81
N LYS A 162 -0.69 10.71 5.86
CA LYS A 162 -1.83 9.97 6.41
C LYS A 162 -2.94 10.96 6.76
N SER A 163 -4.13 10.72 6.25
CA SER A 163 -5.25 11.65 6.46
C SER A 163 -5.80 11.59 7.87
N HIS A 164 -5.84 10.39 8.47
CA HIS A 164 -6.42 10.17 9.79
C HIS A 164 -5.47 9.35 10.67
N PRO A 165 -4.81 10.00 11.62
CA PRO A 165 -4.06 9.37 12.70
C PRO A 165 -4.92 8.38 13.49
N PHE A 166 -4.33 7.30 13.98
CA PHE A 166 -4.99 6.34 14.86
C PHE A 166 -4.97 6.81 16.32
N HIS A 167 -5.93 6.34 17.14
CA HIS A 167 -6.04 6.72 18.55
C HIS A 167 -4.79 6.39 19.39
N GLY A 168 -3.99 5.41 19.00
CA GLY A 168 -2.68 5.14 19.61
C GLY A 168 -1.60 6.16 19.24
N GLU A 169 -1.84 6.96 18.19
CA GLU A 169 -1.01 8.07 17.71
C GLU A 169 -1.50 9.44 18.23
N GLU A 170 -2.77 9.56 18.67
CA GLU A 170 -3.38 10.81 19.19
C GLU A 170 -3.47 10.78 20.74
N TYR A 171 -3.42 11.96 21.38
CA TYR A 171 -3.60 12.11 22.85
C TYR A 171 -4.93 12.82 23.15
N ILE A 172 -5.57 12.50 24.28
CA ILE A 172 -6.71 13.28 24.81
C ILE A 172 -6.26 14.68 25.29
N ASP A 173 -4.95 14.87 25.49
CA ASP A 173 -4.33 16.15 25.84
C ASP A 173 -3.77 16.83 24.58
N LYS A 174 -4.18 18.09 24.36
CA LYS A 174 -4.10 18.90 23.12
C LYS A 174 -2.70 19.19 22.54
N HIS A 175 -1.65 18.52 22.99
CA HIS A 175 -0.25 18.88 22.68
C HIS A 175 0.48 17.88 21.77
N HIS A 176 -0.19 16.84 21.27
CA HIS A 176 0.46 15.77 20.50
C HIS A 176 -0.45 15.19 19.40
N ASP A 177 -1.19 16.06 18.70
CA ASP A 177 -1.95 15.64 17.52
C ASP A 177 -0.99 15.48 16.33
N LEU A 178 -1.15 14.40 15.57
CA LEU A 178 -0.47 14.25 14.26
C LEU A 178 -1.15 15.15 13.23
N TYR A 179 -0.37 15.64 12.27
CA TYR A 179 -0.89 16.36 11.12
C TYR A 179 -1.80 15.45 10.30
N ARG A 180 -2.95 16.00 9.86
CA ARG A 180 -3.94 15.29 9.06
C ARG A 180 -3.75 15.63 7.59
N GLY A 181 -3.27 14.65 6.82
CA GLY A 181 -3.10 14.77 5.39
C GLY A 181 -4.37 15.24 4.67
N ARG A 182 -4.19 16.08 3.65
CA ARG A 182 -5.28 16.75 2.92
C ARG A 182 -5.54 16.19 1.54
N HIS A 183 -4.80 15.18 1.11
CA HIS A 183 -4.96 14.60 -0.21
C HIS A 183 -4.71 13.10 -0.28
N PHE A 184 -5.27 12.49 -1.31
CA PHE A 184 -4.85 11.20 -1.85
C PHE A 184 -4.52 11.37 -3.33
N TYR A 185 -3.55 10.61 -3.84
CA TYR A 185 -3.30 10.57 -5.29
C TYR A 185 -4.13 9.50 -5.99
N LEU A 186 -4.86 9.88 -7.03
CA LEU A 186 -5.33 8.96 -8.07
C LEU A 186 -4.31 8.94 -9.21
N LEU A 187 -3.54 7.86 -9.29
CA LEU A 187 -2.45 7.69 -10.22
C LEU A 187 -2.94 7.00 -11.49
N ARG A 188 -2.98 7.75 -12.60
CA ARG A 188 -3.58 7.34 -13.87
C ARG A 188 -2.50 6.95 -14.87
N CYS A 189 -2.32 5.66 -15.12
CA CYS A 189 -1.30 5.16 -16.04
C CYS A 189 -1.72 5.37 -17.49
N ARG A 190 -0.89 6.07 -18.26
CA ARG A 190 -0.98 6.18 -19.72
C ARG A 190 0.28 5.61 -20.36
N PRO A 191 0.17 4.84 -21.44
CA PRO A 191 -1.05 4.46 -22.15
C PRO A 191 -1.81 3.26 -21.55
N ALA A 192 -1.31 2.61 -20.50
CA ALA A 192 -1.84 1.34 -19.99
C ALA A 192 -3.30 1.36 -19.50
N CYS A 193 -3.88 2.53 -19.22
CA CYS A 193 -5.25 2.67 -18.69
C CYS A 193 -5.48 1.89 -17.40
N PHE A 194 -4.47 1.88 -16.53
CA PHE A 194 -4.52 1.29 -15.19
C PHE A 194 -4.47 2.43 -14.16
N ASN A 195 -5.47 2.54 -13.30
CA ASN A 195 -5.58 3.57 -12.29
C ASN A 195 -5.41 2.95 -10.91
N PHE A 196 -4.57 3.56 -10.07
CA PHE A 196 -4.36 3.06 -8.73
C PHE A 196 -4.21 4.18 -7.70
N MET A 197 -4.41 3.83 -6.45
CA MET A 197 -4.19 4.70 -5.29
C MET A 197 -3.36 3.95 -4.26
N ALA A 198 -2.57 4.69 -3.49
CA ALA A 198 -1.98 4.19 -2.25
C ALA A 198 -2.56 5.01 -1.09
N ILE A 199 -2.79 4.38 0.06
CA ILE A 199 -3.25 5.04 1.29
C ILE A 199 -2.59 4.38 2.51
N ILE A 200 -2.64 5.04 3.67
CA ILE A 200 -1.92 4.61 4.87
C ILE A 200 -2.89 4.08 5.94
N CYS A 201 -2.84 2.78 6.20
CA CYS A 201 -3.42 2.13 7.37
C CYS A 201 -4.88 2.53 7.68
N LEU A 202 -5.08 3.37 8.70
CA LEU A 202 -6.41 3.79 9.14
C LEU A 202 -7.15 4.65 8.10
N ASP A 203 -6.45 5.21 7.12
CA ASP A 203 -7.08 5.91 5.99
C ASP A 203 -8.10 5.02 5.29
N TYR A 204 -7.88 3.70 5.26
CA TYR A 204 -8.83 2.73 4.72
C TYR A 204 -10.10 2.62 5.59
N LEU A 205 -9.98 2.72 6.91
CA LEU A 205 -11.10 2.50 7.84
C LEU A 205 -11.88 3.77 8.19
N TYR A 206 -11.27 4.94 7.98
CA TYR A 206 -11.76 6.18 8.55
C TYR A 206 -13.16 6.53 8.05
N ARG A 207 -14.05 6.79 9.00
CA ARG A 207 -15.40 7.30 8.80
C ARG A 207 -15.83 8.16 10.00
N ASP A 208 -16.57 9.22 9.72
CA ASP A 208 -17.34 9.96 10.71
C ASP A 208 -18.85 9.75 10.47
N LEU A 209 -19.69 10.58 11.09
CA LEU A 209 -21.15 10.49 10.96
C LEU A 209 -21.66 10.79 9.54
N TYR A 210 -20.88 11.49 8.73
CA TYR A 210 -21.33 12.07 7.45
C TYR A 210 -20.52 11.60 6.25
N CYS A 211 -19.29 11.13 6.45
CA CYS A 211 -18.37 10.79 5.38
C CYS A 211 -17.37 9.71 5.77
N SER A 212 -16.78 9.06 4.77
CA SER A 212 -15.67 8.13 4.94
C SER A 212 -14.70 8.27 3.78
N ASN A 213 -13.42 7.98 4.03
CA ASN A 213 -12.39 8.07 2.98
C ASN A 213 -12.72 7.11 1.83
N ILE A 214 -13.17 5.90 2.17
CA ILE A 214 -13.56 4.90 1.19
C ILE A 214 -14.77 5.32 0.38
N LYS A 215 -15.79 5.96 0.97
CA LYS A 215 -16.93 6.48 0.20
C LYS A 215 -16.46 7.53 -0.81
N GLN A 216 -15.53 8.40 -0.42
CA GLN A 216 -14.98 9.40 -1.31
C GLN A 216 -14.18 8.78 -2.48
N ILE A 217 -13.39 7.75 -2.21
CA ILE A 217 -12.67 6.99 -3.24
C ILE A 217 -13.67 6.33 -4.21
N ILE A 218 -14.71 5.70 -3.69
CA ILE A 218 -15.78 5.09 -4.50
C ILE A 218 -16.45 6.15 -5.40
N ASP A 219 -16.82 7.30 -4.85
CA ASP A 219 -17.50 8.36 -5.59
C ASP A 219 -16.63 8.91 -6.71
N HIS A 220 -15.35 9.16 -6.45
CA HIS A 220 -14.41 9.64 -7.46
C HIS A 220 -14.14 8.60 -8.55
N ALA A 221 -14.01 7.32 -8.17
CA ALA A 221 -13.87 6.22 -9.11
C ALA A 221 -15.13 6.05 -9.98
N ASN A 222 -16.32 6.23 -9.43
CA ASN A 222 -17.57 6.24 -10.20
C ASN A 222 -17.62 7.42 -11.18
N GLN A 223 -17.23 8.62 -10.75
CA GLN A 223 -17.12 9.77 -11.66
C GLN A 223 -16.14 9.50 -12.80
N LEU A 224 -14.99 8.89 -12.51
CA LEU A 224 -14.02 8.47 -13.52
C LEU A 224 -14.63 7.46 -14.50
N TYR A 225 -15.39 6.49 -14.00
CA TYR A 225 -16.05 5.48 -14.82
C TYR A 225 -17.11 6.07 -15.73
N PHE A 226 -18.00 6.91 -15.22
CA PHE A 226 -19.05 7.51 -16.04
C PHE A 226 -18.51 8.51 -17.06
N SER A 227 -17.38 9.17 -16.77
CA SER A 227 -16.75 10.12 -17.69
C SER A 227 -15.84 9.46 -18.73
N THR A 228 -15.13 8.38 -18.39
CA THR A 228 -14.06 7.82 -19.23
C THR A 228 -14.15 6.31 -19.47
N ARG A 229 -15.09 5.62 -18.82
CA ARG A 229 -15.18 4.14 -18.78
C ARG A 229 -13.96 3.45 -18.16
N GLN A 230 -13.23 4.16 -17.31
CA GLN A 230 -12.14 3.61 -16.51
C GLN A 230 -12.53 3.66 -15.03
N GLY A 231 -12.24 2.60 -14.27
CA GLY A 231 -12.44 2.56 -12.83
C GLY A 231 -11.13 2.75 -12.06
N LEU A 232 -11.18 2.52 -10.75
CA LEU A 232 -10.02 2.21 -9.94
C LEU A 232 -9.66 0.73 -10.14
N ASP A 233 -8.43 0.43 -10.53
CA ASP A 233 -7.97 -0.94 -10.78
C ASP A 233 -7.27 -1.54 -9.55
N ALA A 234 -6.54 -0.72 -8.79
CA ALA A 234 -5.89 -1.17 -7.56
C ALA A 234 -5.90 -0.12 -6.44
N LEU A 235 -6.15 -0.58 -5.21
CA LEU A 235 -6.02 0.20 -3.99
C LEU A 235 -4.97 -0.45 -3.08
N PHE A 236 -3.84 0.23 -2.88
CA PHE A 236 -2.77 -0.25 -2.02
C PHE A 236 -2.87 0.39 -0.64
N VAL A 237 -2.86 -0.42 0.41
CA VAL A 237 -2.94 0.03 1.79
C VAL A 237 -1.66 -0.43 2.49
N ILE A 238 -0.74 0.50 2.77
CA ILE A 238 0.47 0.21 3.57
C ILE A 238 0.17 0.38 5.05
N GLN A 239 0.62 -0.54 5.89
CA GLN A 239 0.15 -0.63 7.26
C GLN A 239 1.24 -1.06 8.23
N CYS A 240 1.13 -0.57 9.46
CA CYS A 240 1.73 -1.11 10.66
C CYS A 240 0.61 -1.36 11.68
N SER A 241 -0.35 -2.21 11.29
CA SER A 241 -1.56 -2.46 12.07
C SER A 241 -1.39 -3.65 13.02
N PRO A 242 -1.60 -3.48 14.34
CA PRO A 242 -1.59 -4.57 15.32
C PRO A 242 -2.89 -5.37 15.37
N LYS A 243 -3.85 -5.07 14.48
CA LYS A 243 -5.18 -5.69 14.39
C LYS A 243 -5.65 -5.79 12.92
N PRO A 244 -4.87 -6.41 12.02
CA PRO A 244 -5.18 -6.47 10.59
C PRO A 244 -6.48 -7.26 10.29
N GLU A 245 -6.89 -8.15 11.20
CA GLU A 245 -8.09 -8.98 11.07
C GLU A 245 -9.32 -8.39 11.79
N HIS A 246 -9.24 -7.17 12.33
CA HIS A 246 -10.33 -6.57 13.09
C HIS A 246 -11.60 -6.41 12.23
N GLN A 247 -12.76 -6.61 12.87
CA GLN A 247 -14.09 -6.54 12.22
C GLN A 247 -14.31 -5.26 11.40
N ALA A 248 -13.76 -4.13 11.83
CA ALA A 248 -13.86 -2.86 11.10
C ALA A 248 -13.32 -2.95 9.65
N TYR A 249 -12.21 -3.68 9.42
CA TYR A 249 -11.69 -3.92 8.07
C TYR A 249 -12.67 -4.72 7.23
N ARG A 250 -13.25 -5.76 7.82
CA ARG A 250 -14.27 -6.58 7.17
C ARG A 250 -15.49 -5.74 6.79
N ASP A 251 -15.98 -4.87 7.67
CA ASP A 251 -17.16 -4.05 7.42
C ASP A 251 -16.93 -3.07 6.27
N VAL A 252 -15.78 -2.38 6.26
CA VAL A 252 -15.42 -1.45 5.19
C VAL A 252 -15.22 -2.19 3.87
N ALA A 253 -14.51 -3.32 3.88
CA ALA A 253 -14.34 -4.13 2.68
C ALA A 253 -15.68 -4.67 2.15
N SER A 254 -16.60 -5.04 3.05
CA SER A 254 -17.96 -5.46 2.67
C SER A 254 -18.75 -4.34 2.01
N GLY A 255 -18.59 -3.09 2.45
CA GLY A 255 -19.18 -1.92 1.80
C GLY A 255 -18.51 -1.55 0.47
N PHE A 256 -17.20 -1.77 0.36
CA PHE A 256 -16.43 -1.48 -0.86
C PHE A 256 -16.73 -2.46 -2.00
N TYR A 257 -16.84 -3.76 -1.68
CA TYR A 257 -17.12 -4.83 -2.65
C TYR A 257 -18.60 -5.25 -2.72
N GLY A 258 -19.42 -4.81 -1.77
CA GLY A 258 -20.82 -5.21 -1.67
C GLY A 258 -21.76 -4.29 -2.44
N GLU A 259 -22.63 -4.91 -3.25
CA GLU A 259 -23.75 -4.25 -3.93
C GLU A 259 -24.93 -4.11 -2.96
N TYR A 260 -24.85 -3.23 -1.97
CA TYR A 260 -25.92 -3.19 -0.96
C TYR A 260 -27.16 -2.39 -1.40
N LEU A 261 -27.05 -1.39 -2.28
CA LEU A 261 -28.20 -0.65 -2.86
C LEU A 261 -27.92 0.07 -4.20
N GLU A 262 -26.65 0.34 -4.55
CA GLU A 262 -26.24 1.05 -5.77
C GLU A 262 -25.18 0.23 -6.51
N ASP A 263 -25.24 0.21 -7.85
CA ASP A 263 -24.16 -0.32 -8.68
C ASP A 263 -22.96 0.65 -8.56
N LEU A 264 -21.80 0.14 -8.13
CA LEU A 264 -20.57 0.91 -7.94
C LEU A 264 -19.53 0.50 -9.01
N PRO A 265 -19.79 0.78 -10.29
CA PRO A 265 -18.99 0.25 -11.39
C PRO A 265 -17.55 0.77 -11.38
N GLY A 266 -17.31 1.93 -10.75
CA GLY A 266 -15.98 2.53 -10.64
C GLY A 266 -15.02 1.75 -9.76
N VAL A 267 -15.49 0.92 -8.83
CA VAL A 267 -14.63 0.11 -7.95
C VAL A 267 -14.87 -1.39 -8.04
N ARG A 268 -15.88 -1.81 -8.80
CA ARG A 268 -16.37 -3.19 -8.89
C ARG A 268 -15.27 -4.24 -9.06
N GLU A 269 -14.30 -3.93 -9.92
CA GLU A 269 -13.19 -4.82 -10.30
C GLU A 269 -11.85 -4.42 -9.64
N THR A 270 -11.88 -3.52 -8.64
CA THR A 270 -10.66 -3.08 -7.94
C THR A 270 -10.02 -4.25 -7.21
N VAL A 271 -8.69 -4.31 -7.19
CA VAL A 271 -7.91 -5.18 -6.31
C VAL A 271 -7.42 -4.37 -5.12
N THR A 272 -7.79 -4.74 -3.88
CA THR A 272 -7.24 -4.10 -2.68
C THR A 272 -6.07 -4.92 -2.14
N VAL A 273 -4.91 -4.30 -1.97
CA VAL A 273 -3.70 -4.95 -1.46
C VAL A 273 -3.31 -4.33 -0.12
N PHE A 274 -3.36 -5.12 0.94
CA PHE A 274 -2.91 -4.75 2.29
C PHE A 274 -1.48 -5.24 2.51
N GLY A 275 -0.54 -4.29 2.59
CA GLY A 275 0.86 -4.55 2.95
C GLY A 275 1.10 -4.19 4.42
N ASN A 276 1.01 -5.16 5.31
CA ASN A 276 1.23 -4.95 6.75
C ASN A 276 2.66 -5.28 7.19
N ALA A 277 3.09 -4.72 8.32
CA ALA A 277 4.31 -5.13 9.02
C ALA A 277 4.18 -6.57 9.57
N SER A 278 5.29 -7.25 9.85
CA SER A 278 5.29 -8.65 10.31
C SER A 278 5.07 -8.81 11.82
N ASN A 279 4.80 -10.02 12.30
CA ASN A 279 4.60 -10.38 13.72
C ASN A 279 5.76 -10.04 14.66
N GLN A 280 6.95 -9.79 14.12
CA GLN A 280 8.12 -9.37 14.89
C GLN A 280 8.08 -7.87 15.26
N THR A 281 7.16 -7.11 14.67
CA THR A 281 6.97 -5.67 14.90
C THR A 281 6.69 -5.34 16.36
N ARG A 282 7.29 -4.25 16.84
CA ARG A 282 7.16 -3.72 18.21
C ARG A 282 6.78 -2.25 18.16
N LEU A 283 5.72 -1.89 18.87
CA LEU A 283 5.27 -0.51 19.01
C LEU A 283 5.29 -0.15 20.49
N GLU A 284 6.09 0.85 20.86
CA GLU A 284 6.14 1.32 22.25
C GLU A 284 4.78 1.90 22.69
N GLY A 285 4.31 1.47 23.86
CA GLY A 285 3.08 1.97 24.45
C GLY A 285 1.77 1.47 23.80
N VAL A 286 1.83 0.58 22.81
CA VAL A 286 0.63 0.04 22.14
C VAL A 286 0.46 -1.46 22.46
N PRO A 287 -0.65 -1.86 23.11
CA PRO A 287 -0.94 -3.27 23.37
C PRO A 287 -1.08 -4.09 22.08
N GLN A 288 -0.33 -5.19 21.98
CA GLN A 288 -0.31 -6.08 20.81
C GLN A 288 -1.26 -7.28 20.99
N VAL A 289 -2.56 -7.02 21.12
CA VAL A 289 -3.54 -8.06 21.49
C VAL A 289 -3.80 -9.06 20.35
N GLU A 290 -3.92 -8.60 19.11
CA GLU A 290 -4.18 -9.47 17.94
C GLU A 290 -2.91 -9.77 17.13
N GLY A 291 -1.94 -8.84 17.16
CA GLY A 291 -0.63 -8.98 16.55
C GLY A 291 -0.55 -8.45 15.12
N PHE A 292 0.64 -8.49 14.54
CA PHE A 292 0.94 -8.00 13.20
C PHE A 292 1.00 -9.14 12.18
N GLY A 293 1.25 -8.79 10.91
CA GLY A 293 1.28 -9.69 9.78
C GLY A 293 -0.03 -9.69 9.00
N HIS A 294 -0.37 -10.84 8.39
CA HIS A 294 -1.63 -11.00 7.66
C HIS A 294 -1.83 -9.98 6.54
N ALA A 295 -0.75 -9.64 5.82
CA ALA A 295 -0.88 -9.02 4.52
C ALA A 295 -1.93 -9.78 3.69
N ALA A 296 -2.70 -9.08 2.88
CA ALA A 296 -3.85 -9.66 2.20
C ALA A 296 -4.13 -9.00 0.86
N VAL A 297 -4.76 -9.74 -0.03
CA VAL A 297 -5.26 -9.26 -1.33
C VAL A 297 -6.74 -9.57 -1.41
N LEU A 298 -7.55 -8.54 -1.58
CA LEU A 298 -9.00 -8.65 -1.73
C LEU A 298 -9.38 -8.41 -3.19
N ILE A 299 -10.33 -9.20 -3.66
CA ILE A 299 -10.99 -9.01 -4.94
C ILE A 299 -12.48 -9.27 -4.77
N ASN A 300 -13.29 -8.79 -5.70
CA ASN A 300 -14.72 -9.04 -5.70
C ASN A 300 -15.05 -10.54 -5.69
N ARG A 301 -16.12 -10.94 -4.98
CA ARG A 301 -16.61 -12.33 -4.92
C ARG A 301 -16.90 -12.97 -6.28
N HIS A 302 -17.13 -12.16 -7.30
CA HIS A 302 -17.37 -12.65 -8.66
C HIS A 302 -16.11 -13.31 -9.25
N HIS A 303 -14.93 -12.96 -8.77
CA HIS A 303 -13.68 -13.64 -9.10
C HIS A 303 -13.50 -14.84 -8.18
N ARG A 304 -13.84 -16.03 -8.68
CA ARG A 304 -13.61 -17.27 -7.94
C ARG A 304 -12.10 -17.46 -7.68
N LEU A 305 -11.71 -17.53 -6.41
CA LEU A 305 -10.41 -18.04 -6.00
C LEU A 305 -10.52 -19.53 -5.68
N GLU A 306 -9.49 -20.29 -6.05
CA GLU A 306 -9.39 -21.68 -5.63
C GLU A 306 -9.26 -21.73 -4.10
N PRO A 307 -10.04 -22.59 -3.41
CA PRO A 307 -9.88 -22.79 -1.97
C PRO A 307 -8.51 -23.40 -1.67
N VAL A 308 -7.65 -22.59 -1.06
CA VAL A 308 -6.29 -22.95 -0.67
C VAL A 308 -6.12 -22.72 0.81
N VAL A 309 -5.57 -23.72 1.51
CA VAL A 309 -5.13 -23.62 2.91
C VAL A 309 -3.71 -24.16 3.00
N SER A 310 -2.77 -23.32 3.42
CA SER A 310 -1.40 -23.70 3.75
C SER A 310 -0.88 -22.92 4.95
N ASP A 311 0.31 -23.27 5.41
CA ASP A 311 0.99 -22.57 6.50
C ASP A 311 1.36 -21.12 6.12
N GLU A 312 1.59 -20.85 4.84
CA GLU A 312 2.07 -19.54 4.36
C GLU A 312 0.94 -18.63 3.87
N PHE A 313 -0.16 -19.19 3.38
CA PHE A 313 -1.35 -18.42 2.99
C PHE A 313 -2.62 -19.27 2.92
N VAL A 314 -3.76 -18.57 2.96
CA VAL A 314 -5.09 -19.11 2.84
C VAL A 314 -5.96 -18.23 1.96
N THR A 315 -6.88 -18.83 1.22
CA THR A 315 -7.97 -18.11 0.58
C THR A 315 -9.24 -18.26 1.40
N ASP A 316 -9.86 -17.15 1.77
CA ASP A 316 -11.12 -17.12 2.53
C ASP A 316 -12.05 -16.01 2.01
N ASP A 317 -13.23 -15.89 2.59
CA ASP A 317 -14.24 -14.87 2.28
C ASP A 317 -14.33 -13.80 3.38
N PHE A 318 -13.27 -13.67 4.20
CA PHE A 318 -13.23 -12.79 5.37
C PHE A 318 -14.46 -12.92 6.28
N GLY A 319 -14.95 -14.14 6.52
CA GLY A 319 -16.10 -14.39 7.38
C GLY A 319 -17.43 -14.08 6.68
N GLY A 320 -17.62 -14.58 5.46
CA GLY A 320 -18.83 -14.42 4.67
C GLY A 320 -19.06 -13.02 4.09
N ALA A 321 -18.00 -12.21 3.96
CA ALA A 321 -18.07 -10.92 3.27
C ALA A 321 -18.25 -11.13 1.74
N PRO A 322 -18.79 -10.15 1.00
CA PRO A 322 -19.02 -10.25 -0.45
C PRO A 322 -17.72 -10.11 -1.28
N LEU A 323 -16.65 -10.76 -0.86
CA LEU A 323 -15.32 -10.68 -1.47
C LEU A 323 -14.60 -12.03 -1.39
N CYS A 324 -13.50 -12.15 -2.14
CA CYS A 324 -12.53 -13.22 -1.97
C CYS A 324 -11.21 -12.62 -1.48
N ARG A 325 -10.58 -13.27 -0.50
CA ARG A 325 -9.36 -12.80 0.14
C ARG A 325 -8.26 -13.84 0.05
N LEU A 326 -7.11 -13.48 -0.50
CA LEU A 326 -5.84 -14.18 -0.31
C LEU A 326 -5.15 -13.57 0.91
N ARG A 327 -5.09 -14.29 2.02
CA ARG A 327 -4.47 -13.84 3.28
C ARG A 327 -3.19 -14.61 3.55
N PHE A 328 -2.11 -13.89 3.81
CA PHE A 328 -0.80 -14.45 4.11
C PHE A 328 -0.62 -14.71 5.62
N GLY A 329 0.41 -15.49 5.94
CA GLY A 329 0.88 -15.73 7.30
C GLY A 329 1.36 -14.45 7.99
N ARG A 330 1.80 -14.61 9.24
CA ARG A 330 2.19 -13.48 10.09
C ARG A 330 3.68 -13.17 10.10
N ASP A 331 4.51 -14.10 9.63
CA ASP A 331 5.96 -14.01 9.75
C ASP A 331 6.58 -12.98 8.82
N THR A 332 7.84 -12.62 9.09
CA THR A 332 8.65 -11.83 8.17
C THR A 332 8.83 -12.57 6.85
N ARG A 333 8.26 -12.01 5.78
CA ARG A 333 8.20 -12.63 4.45
C ARG A 333 8.22 -11.57 3.34
N LEU A 334 8.74 -11.98 2.18
CA LEU A 334 8.45 -11.30 0.91
C LEU A 334 7.41 -12.12 0.14
N LEU A 335 6.32 -11.47 -0.25
CA LEU A 335 5.13 -12.10 -0.81
C LEU A 335 5.00 -11.68 -2.28
N TYR A 336 5.39 -12.57 -3.20
CA TYR A 336 5.41 -12.29 -4.64
C TYR A 336 4.25 -12.99 -5.35
N PHE A 337 3.36 -12.22 -5.97
CA PHE A 337 2.14 -12.70 -6.61
C PHE A 337 1.78 -11.85 -7.83
N ASN A 338 0.79 -12.27 -8.59
CA ASN A 338 0.27 -11.50 -9.72
C ASN A 338 -0.98 -10.68 -9.35
N LEU A 339 -1.15 -9.53 -9.98
CA LEU A 339 -2.36 -8.72 -9.93
C LEU A 339 -3.12 -8.90 -11.26
N PRO A 340 -4.43 -9.17 -11.24
CA PRO A 340 -5.25 -9.21 -12.44
C PRO A 340 -5.40 -7.79 -13.03
N LEU A 341 -5.51 -7.69 -14.37
CA LEU A 341 -5.72 -6.43 -15.10
C LEU A 341 -7.17 -6.26 -15.58
N HIS A 342 -7.83 -7.34 -15.95
CA HIS A 342 -9.21 -7.36 -16.40
C HIS A 342 -9.87 -8.62 -15.89
N HIS A 343 -11.10 -8.44 -15.46
CA HIS A 343 -11.68 -9.25 -14.41
C HIS A 343 -13.07 -9.78 -14.76
N GLU A 344 -13.67 -9.31 -15.86
CA GLU A 344 -14.73 -10.07 -16.52
C GLU A 344 -14.15 -11.43 -16.89
N ILE A 345 -14.66 -12.45 -16.20
CA ILE A 345 -14.37 -13.84 -16.48
C ILE A 345 -14.73 -14.06 -17.95
N ASP A 346 -13.73 -14.05 -18.83
CA ASP A 346 -13.87 -14.77 -20.08
C ASP A 346 -14.08 -16.23 -19.68
N PRO A 347 -15.27 -16.82 -19.88
CA PRO A 347 -15.53 -18.20 -19.50
C PRO A 347 -14.62 -19.21 -20.23
N ARG A 348 -13.85 -18.74 -21.22
CA ARG A 348 -12.83 -19.50 -21.96
C ARG A 348 -11.42 -19.35 -21.37
N SER A 349 -11.22 -18.44 -20.42
CA SER A 349 -9.94 -18.20 -19.78
C SER A 349 -9.76 -19.12 -18.57
N SER A 350 -8.76 -19.99 -18.63
CA SER A 350 -8.32 -20.83 -17.50
C SER A 350 -7.39 -20.06 -16.53
N ARG A 351 -7.36 -18.73 -16.59
CA ARG A 351 -6.41 -17.93 -15.82
C ARG A 351 -6.91 -17.73 -14.40
N VAL A 352 -6.15 -18.24 -13.44
CA VAL A 352 -6.37 -17.97 -12.02
C VAL A 352 -6.15 -16.47 -11.78
N PRO A 353 -7.13 -15.74 -11.20
CA PRO A 353 -7.03 -14.29 -11.06
C PRO A 353 -5.87 -13.90 -10.13
N LEU A 354 -5.69 -14.60 -9.00
CA LEU A 354 -4.57 -14.43 -8.08
C LEU A 354 -3.77 -15.72 -7.94
N LYS A 355 -2.47 -15.64 -8.22
CA LYS A 355 -1.47 -16.68 -8.19
C LYS A 355 -0.27 -16.19 -7.40
N VAL A 356 0.00 -16.88 -6.30
CA VAL A 356 1.25 -16.72 -5.55
C VAL A 356 2.38 -17.36 -6.36
N HIS A 357 3.39 -16.56 -6.71
CA HIS A 357 4.55 -17.03 -7.46
C HIS A 357 5.68 -17.49 -6.56
N SER A 358 5.89 -16.80 -5.44
CA SER A 358 6.93 -17.13 -4.47
C SER A 358 6.62 -16.47 -3.14
N ILE A 359 6.94 -17.17 -2.06
CA ILE A 359 7.05 -16.61 -0.73
C ILE A 359 8.51 -16.79 -0.31
N MET A 360 9.14 -15.74 0.21
CA MET A 360 10.56 -15.78 0.60
C MET A 360 10.71 -15.41 2.06
N GLN A 361 11.67 -16.04 2.73
CA GLN A 361 12.04 -15.79 4.12
C GLN A 361 13.48 -15.27 4.20
N PRO A 362 13.85 -14.55 5.27
CA PRO A 362 15.25 -14.19 5.53
C PRO A 362 16.13 -15.44 5.65
N ASP A 363 17.34 -15.40 5.10
CA ASP A 363 18.30 -16.52 5.12
C ASP A 363 19.39 -16.42 6.21
N GLY A 364 19.35 -15.35 7.02
CA GLY A 364 20.33 -15.07 8.08
C GLY A 364 21.57 -14.28 7.65
N ASN A 365 21.83 -14.14 6.34
CA ASN A 365 22.97 -13.40 5.78
C ASN A 365 22.51 -12.13 5.02
N SER A 366 21.43 -11.51 5.49
CA SER A 366 20.76 -10.39 4.80
C SER A 366 20.26 -10.73 3.39
N GLY A 367 20.09 -12.01 3.06
CA GLY A 367 19.50 -12.48 1.82
C GLY A 367 18.08 -13.05 2.00
N TRP A 368 17.48 -13.45 0.88
CA TRP A 368 16.11 -13.94 0.82
C TRP A 368 16.07 -15.27 0.09
N THR A 369 15.50 -16.29 0.73
CA THR A 369 15.36 -17.65 0.15
C THR A 369 13.90 -18.04 0.04
N LYS A 370 13.56 -18.80 -1.00
CA LYS A 370 12.18 -19.25 -1.19
C LYS A 370 11.78 -20.24 -0.10
N VAL A 371 10.61 -20.05 0.46
CA VAL A 371 9.98 -21.04 1.33
C VAL A 371 9.59 -22.23 0.46
N VAL A 372 10.09 -23.42 0.80
CA VAL A 372 9.70 -24.66 0.14
C VAL A 372 8.32 -25.04 0.65
N THR A 373 7.29 -24.61 -0.07
CA THR A 373 5.92 -25.06 0.18
C THR A 373 5.71 -26.41 -0.50
N VAL A 374 5.12 -27.37 0.23
CA VAL A 374 4.69 -28.64 -0.36
C VAL A 374 3.70 -28.30 -1.49
N PRO A 375 3.83 -28.89 -2.69
CA PRO A 375 2.93 -28.60 -3.80
C PRO A 375 1.48 -28.80 -3.37
N PHE A 376 0.66 -27.76 -3.61
CA PHE A 376 -0.73 -27.70 -3.23
C PHE A 376 -1.52 -28.90 -3.79
N ARG A 377 -2.32 -29.54 -2.93
CA ARG A 377 -3.41 -30.43 -3.37
C ARG A 377 -4.62 -29.59 -3.78
N GLY A 378 -4.47 -28.85 -4.88
CA GLY A 378 -5.55 -28.18 -5.58
C GLY A 378 -5.46 -28.59 -7.04
N GLY A 379 -6.09 -29.72 -7.38
CA GLY A 379 -6.17 -30.22 -8.75
C GLY A 379 -7.53 -29.85 -9.34
N VAL A 380 -7.48 -29.41 -10.61
CA VAL A 380 -8.57 -29.16 -11.58
C VAL A 380 -9.92 -29.77 -11.25
#